data_AF-A0A2T6JEK0-F1
#
_entry.id   AF-A0A2T6JEK0-F1
#
_cell.length_a   1.000
_cell.length_b   1.000
_cell.length_c   1.000
_cell.angle_alpha   90.00
_cell.angle_beta   90.00
_cell.angle_gamma   90.00
#
_symmetry.space_group_name_H-M   'P 1'
#
loop_
_entity.id
_entity.type
_entity.pdbx_description
1 polymer ?
#
loop_
_entity_poly.entity_id
_entity_poly.type
_entity_poly.pdbx_seq_one_letter_code
_entity_poly.pdbx_strand_id
1 'polypeptide(L)'
;MRPDTSPRPAHPPGAGPATPPADPRAALLQDPNFRWMIGGSALSMLGDQFTLIALPWLVLQMTGDTLVLGTVLALISVPRALFILIGGALVDRHSPKQVLMITKYVNLVLLAALAGLVFAGTLSLWMVYALSLGIGLATAFSIPAGTAMMPSVVARPQLQAANGISLGLRQLTMFLGPLLAGLLIALFGAGGAGHTAADAPAHANATGIGMAFALDALSFAVSAWTLSKVQPLAGLAGLSAPTAAPQAVLASVAQGLGHFWRDSELRTCFLYWSAIALFIMGPIHIAIPVLASSSPQLGAAAFGIIVGAHGAGTLLGMVVSGMVPRLRFGSLGMTILAFDAIIGALFMPLGLITAVWQGAVLMLVIGLLGGFMQVSVFTWIQHRVPPALLGRAMSLFMFIFMGLAPISAAVTGWVMKSITLTQLFAASGGTLVVLAALAFVLTPMRRVTDAAPATR
;
A
#
# COMPACT_ATOMS: atom_id res chain seq x y z
N MET A 1 -63.87 39.38 19.44
CA MET A 1 -62.62 38.57 19.30
C MET A 1 -61.45 39.55 19.22
N ARG A 2 -60.61 39.61 20.26
CA ARG A 2 -59.37 40.39 20.27
C ARG A 2 -58.25 39.55 19.64
N PRO A 3 -57.37 40.11 18.79
CA PRO A 3 -56.21 39.38 18.28
C PRO A 3 -55.13 39.27 19.36
N ASP A 4 -54.59 38.06 19.50
CA ASP A 4 -53.53 37.68 20.43
C ASP A 4 -52.19 38.27 19.95
N THR A 5 -51.66 39.23 20.71
CA THR A 5 -50.35 39.87 20.50
C THR A 5 -49.35 39.32 21.50
N SER A 6 -48.97 38.05 21.37
CA SER A 6 -47.83 37.47 22.08
C SER A 6 -46.56 37.53 21.21
N PRO A 7 -45.44 38.09 21.70
CA PRO A 7 -44.20 38.13 20.95
C PRO A 7 -43.57 36.74 20.87
N ARG A 8 -43.24 36.29 19.65
CA ARG A 8 -42.46 35.05 19.42
C ARG A 8 -41.10 35.17 20.11
N PRO A 9 -40.62 34.14 20.84
CA PRO A 9 -39.28 34.16 21.41
C PRO A 9 -38.25 34.22 20.28
N ALA A 10 -37.32 35.18 20.39
CA ALA A 10 -36.21 35.34 19.47
C ALA A 10 -35.34 34.07 19.46
N HIS A 11 -35.11 33.51 18.27
CA HIS A 11 -34.07 32.50 18.08
C HIS A 11 -32.73 33.07 18.60
N PRO A 12 -31.95 32.32 19.39
CA PRO A 12 -30.60 32.73 19.72
C PRO A 12 -29.81 32.90 18.41
N PRO A 13 -28.95 33.93 18.29
CA PRO A 13 -28.17 34.14 17.10
C PRO A 13 -27.33 32.89 16.83
N GLY A 14 -27.60 32.23 15.69
CA GLY A 14 -26.82 31.11 15.22
C GLY A 14 -25.36 31.52 15.15
N ALA A 15 -24.48 30.69 15.72
CA ALA A 15 -23.05 30.83 15.58
C ALA A 15 -22.73 30.99 14.09
N GLY A 16 -22.25 32.18 13.69
CA GLY A 16 -21.81 32.43 12.33
C GLY A 16 -20.75 31.40 11.91
N PRO A 17 -20.59 31.12 10.60
CA PRO A 17 -19.55 30.22 10.14
C PRO A 17 -18.20 30.71 10.66
N ALA A 18 -17.56 29.89 11.50
CA ALA A 18 -16.24 30.18 12.04
C ALA A 18 -15.30 30.56 10.88
N THR A 19 -14.62 31.69 11.01
CA THR A 19 -13.59 32.11 10.06
C THR A 19 -12.61 30.95 9.84
N PRO A 20 -12.38 30.50 8.59
CA PRO A 20 -11.45 29.41 8.35
C PRO A 20 -10.07 29.81 8.87
N PRO A 21 -9.36 28.92 9.57
CA PRO A 21 -8.03 29.21 10.09
C PRO A 21 -7.10 29.65 8.93
N ALA A 22 -6.25 30.64 9.20
CA ALA A 22 -5.35 31.25 8.22
C ALA A 22 -4.39 30.24 7.56
N ASP A 23 -4.14 29.08 8.18
CA ASP A 23 -3.56 27.89 7.56
C ASP A 23 -4.28 26.62 8.04
N PRO A 24 -5.08 25.95 7.18
CA PRO A 24 -5.78 24.71 7.51
C PRO A 24 -4.86 23.57 7.95
N ARG A 25 -3.59 23.54 7.49
CA ARG A 25 -2.62 22.49 7.87
C ARG A 25 -2.05 22.73 9.26
N ALA A 26 -1.70 23.97 9.58
CA ALA A 26 -1.23 24.34 10.91
C ALA A 26 -2.31 24.07 11.98
N ALA A 27 -3.57 24.38 11.68
CA ALA A 27 -4.69 24.10 12.57
C ALA A 27 -4.87 22.58 12.83
N LEU A 28 -4.72 21.74 11.80
CA LEU A 28 -4.76 20.28 11.96
C LEU A 28 -3.63 19.76 12.86
N LEU A 29 -2.41 20.28 12.70
CA LEU A 29 -1.28 19.88 13.53
C LEU A 29 -1.40 20.36 14.99
N GLN A 30 -2.32 21.26 15.29
CA GLN A 30 -2.65 21.67 16.66
C GLN A 30 -3.78 20.82 17.27
N ASP A 31 -4.63 20.18 16.46
CA ASP A 31 -5.71 19.31 16.92
C ASP A 31 -5.15 18.03 17.58
N PRO A 32 -5.37 17.82 18.90
CA PRO A 32 -4.88 16.64 19.61
C PRO A 32 -5.39 15.33 19.04
N ASN A 33 -6.66 15.26 18.60
CA ASN A 33 -7.25 14.05 18.08
C ASN A 33 -6.61 13.67 16.74
N PHE A 34 -6.36 14.65 15.87
CA PHE A 34 -5.63 14.43 14.63
C PHE A 34 -4.20 13.96 14.90
N ARG A 35 -3.48 14.62 15.82
CA ARG A 35 -2.10 14.26 16.18
C ARG A 35 -1.99 12.83 16.73
N TRP A 36 -2.90 12.42 17.60
CA TRP A 36 -2.91 11.06 18.14
C TRP A 36 -3.16 10.02 17.05
N MET A 37 -4.14 10.25 16.19
CA MET A 37 -4.47 9.33 15.10
C MET A 37 -3.33 9.24 14.08
N ILE A 38 -2.80 10.39 13.64
CA ILE A 38 -1.79 10.42 12.59
C ILE A 38 -0.44 9.90 13.09
N GLY A 39 -0.03 10.24 14.32
CA GLY A 39 1.21 9.74 14.92
C GLY A 39 1.17 8.24 15.15
N GLY A 40 0.06 7.73 15.67
CA GLY A 40 -0.16 6.29 15.82
C GLY A 40 -0.16 5.54 14.49
N SER A 41 -0.78 6.13 13.46
CA SER A 41 -0.82 5.53 12.12
C SER A 41 0.57 5.52 11.48
N ALA A 42 1.31 6.63 11.57
CA ALA A 42 2.67 6.75 11.03
C ALA A 42 3.60 5.66 11.58
N LEU A 43 3.56 5.46 12.90
CA LEU A 43 4.39 4.49 13.58
C LEU A 43 4.02 3.06 13.19
N SER A 44 2.72 2.74 13.15
CA SER A 44 2.22 1.44 12.68
C SER A 44 2.66 1.15 11.25
N MET A 45 2.55 2.14 10.36
CA MET A 45 2.96 1.99 8.97
C MET A 45 4.46 1.79 8.83
N LEU A 46 5.25 2.39 9.73
CA LEU A 46 6.70 2.21 9.76
C LEU A 46 7.04 0.80 10.26
N GLY A 47 6.33 0.33 11.29
CA GLY A 47 6.32 -1.06 11.75
C GLY A 47 6.07 -2.05 10.62
N ASP A 48 5.01 -1.84 9.83
CA ASP A 48 4.65 -2.70 8.70
C ASP A 48 5.83 -2.88 7.71
N GLN A 49 6.70 -1.88 7.56
CA GLN A 49 7.89 -1.97 6.69
C GLN A 49 8.95 -2.90 7.26
N PHE A 50 9.08 -3.02 8.59
CA PHE A 50 9.96 -4.00 9.22
C PHE A 50 9.49 -5.42 8.89
N THR A 51 8.20 -5.71 9.04
CA THR A 51 7.64 -7.02 8.68
C THR A 51 7.73 -7.30 7.17
N LEU A 52 7.52 -6.29 6.34
CA LEU A 52 7.64 -6.40 4.87
C LEU A 52 9.03 -6.86 4.44
N ILE A 53 10.09 -6.42 5.14
CA ILE A 53 11.46 -6.83 4.84
C ILE A 53 11.83 -8.13 5.56
N ALA A 54 11.47 -8.26 6.84
CA ALA A 54 11.87 -9.37 7.69
C ALA A 54 11.20 -10.70 7.31
N LEU A 55 9.91 -10.71 6.95
CA LEU A 55 9.18 -11.94 6.67
C LEU A 55 9.68 -12.67 5.42
N PRO A 56 9.86 -12.02 4.25
CA PRO A 56 10.48 -12.67 3.09
C PRO A 56 11.88 -13.18 3.38
N TRP A 57 12.68 -12.38 4.09
CA TRP A 57 14.06 -12.72 4.43
C TRP A 57 14.15 -13.93 5.37
N LEU A 58 13.31 -13.97 6.40
CA LEU A 58 13.17 -15.10 7.31
C LEU A 58 12.84 -16.40 6.56
N VAL A 59 11.86 -16.36 5.66
CA VAL A 59 11.43 -17.56 4.92
C VAL A 59 12.55 -18.09 4.02
N LEU A 60 13.26 -17.19 3.33
CA LEU A 60 14.41 -17.57 2.51
C LEU A 60 15.55 -18.14 3.35
N GLN A 61 15.86 -17.56 4.52
CA GLN A 61 16.88 -18.11 5.42
C GLN A 61 16.50 -19.48 5.99
N MET A 62 15.22 -19.69 6.33
CA MET A 62 14.76 -20.96 6.89
C MET A 62 14.69 -22.09 5.87
N THR A 63 14.36 -21.78 4.60
CA THR A 63 14.00 -22.82 3.62
C THR A 63 14.83 -22.81 2.34
N GLY A 64 15.35 -21.65 1.92
CA GLY A 64 15.93 -21.47 0.59
C GLY A 64 14.96 -21.69 -0.58
N ASP A 65 13.66 -21.94 -0.34
CA ASP A 65 12.69 -22.30 -1.37
C ASP A 65 11.79 -21.10 -1.72
N THR A 66 11.86 -20.70 -2.99
CA THR A 66 11.11 -19.58 -3.58
C THR A 66 9.60 -19.86 -3.67
N LEU A 67 9.17 -21.12 -3.76
CA LEU A 67 7.77 -21.50 -3.70
C LEU A 67 7.22 -21.37 -2.28
N VAL A 68 8.04 -21.69 -1.27
CA VAL A 68 7.65 -21.48 0.13
C VAL A 68 7.47 -20.00 0.40
N LEU A 69 8.40 -19.16 -0.06
CA LEU A 69 8.26 -17.70 -0.03
C LEU A 69 6.98 -17.22 -0.74
N GLY A 70 6.75 -17.67 -1.97
CA GLY A 70 5.55 -17.33 -2.73
C GLY A 70 4.26 -17.73 -2.02
N THR A 71 4.27 -18.89 -1.35
CA THR A 71 3.13 -19.39 -0.56
C THR A 71 2.88 -18.53 0.67
N VAL A 72 3.92 -18.14 1.41
CA VAL A 72 3.79 -17.22 2.56
C VAL A 72 3.21 -15.87 2.13
N LEU A 73 3.72 -15.29 1.05
CA LEU A 73 3.22 -14.02 0.51
C LEU A 73 1.77 -14.13 0.01
N ALA A 74 1.39 -15.28 -0.54
CA ALA A 74 0.01 -15.56 -0.90
C ALA A 74 -0.90 -15.66 0.32
N LEU A 75 -0.49 -16.37 1.38
CA LEU A 75 -1.27 -16.54 2.60
C LEU A 75 -1.52 -15.23 3.34
N ILE A 76 -0.56 -14.31 3.37
CA ILE A 76 -0.75 -13.00 4.00
C ILE A 76 -1.62 -12.06 3.15
N SER A 77 -1.66 -12.22 1.82
CA SER A 77 -2.24 -11.20 0.95
C SER A 77 -3.52 -11.63 0.21
N VAL A 78 -3.68 -12.89 -0.21
CA VAL A 78 -4.91 -13.37 -0.88
C VAL A 78 -6.13 -13.28 0.04
N PRO A 79 -6.09 -13.84 1.27
CA PRO A 79 -7.21 -13.69 2.20
C PRO A 79 -7.47 -12.22 2.51
N ARG A 80 -6.41 -11.43 2.73
CA ARG A 80 -6.52 -9.98 2.95
C ARG A 80 -7.32 -9.29 1.85
N ALA A 81 -7.01 -9.56 0.58
CA ALA A 81 -7.72 -8.96 -0.56
C ALA A 81 -9.20 -9.37 -0.62
N LEU A 82 -9.51 -10.64 -0.37
CA LEU A 82 -10.89 -11.14 -0.34
C LEU A 82 -11.70 -10.49 0.79
N PHE A 83 -11.11 -10.40 1.99
CA PHE A 83 -11.77 -9.83 3.16
C PHE A 83 -11.86 -8.30 3.13
N ILE A 84 -10.97 -7.58 2.43
CA ILE A 84 -11.11 -6.13 2.21
C ILE A 84 -12.43 -5.81 1.49
N LEU A 85 -12.84 -6.62 0.51
CA LEU A 85 -14.10 -6.42 -0.22
C LEU A 85 -15.33 -6.55 0.69
N ILE A 86 -15.25 -7.40 1.72
CA ILE A 86 -16.33 -7.65 2.68
C ILE A 86 -16.24 -6.67 3.87
N GLY A 87 -15.02 -6.23 4.21
CA GLY A 87 -14.69 -5.48 5.41
C GLY A 87 -15.41 -4.15 5.53
N GLY A 88 -15.76 -3.50 4.42
CA GLY A 88 -16.57 -2.27 4.42
C GLY A 88 -17.92 -2.46 5.12
N ALA A 89 -18.67 -3.50 4.76
CA ALA A 89 -19.98 -3.76 5.38
C ALA A 89 -19.89 -4.16 6.86
N LEU A 90 -18.76 -4.73 7.28
CA LEU A 90 -18.53 -5.06 8.70
C LEU A 90 -18.21 -3.80 9.52
N VAL A 91 -17.40 -2.90 8.96
CA VAL A 91 -17.04 -1.59 9.54
C VAL A 91 -18.27 -0.68 9.60
N ASP A 92 -19.23 -0.80 8.70
CA ASP A 92 -20.47 -0.02 8.76
C ASP A 92 -21.39 -0.44 9.92
N ARG A 93 -21.26 -1.68 10.40
CA ARG A 93 -22.08 -2.23 11.50
C ARG A 93 -21.46 -2.05 12.89
N HIS A 94 -20.16 -1.83 12.96
CA HIS A 94 -19.41 -1.65 14.21
C HIS A 94 -18.77 -0.27 14.23
N SER A 95 -18.30 0.22 15.38
CA SER A 95 -17.57 1.49 15.33
C SER A 95 -16.20 1.31 14.63
N PRO A 96 -15.80 2.20 13.68
CA PRO A 96 -14.50 2.12 13.02
C PRO A 96 -13.33 2.08 14.00
N LYS A 97 -13.44 2.81 15.12
CA LYS A 97 -12.46 2.80 16.21
C LYS A 97 -12.31 1.41 16.84
N GLN A 98 -13.42 0.72 17.15
CA GLN A 98 -13.34 -0.62 17.75
C GLN A 98 -12.70 -1.62 16.79
N VAL A 99 -13.09 -1.60 15.51
CA VAL A 99 -12.48 -2.48 14.50
C VAL A 99 -10.98 -2.24 14.41
N LEU A 100 -10.53 -0.98 14.32
CA LEU A 100 -9.10 -0.64 14.31
C LEU A 100 -8.36 -1.07 15.58
N MET A 101 -8.98 -0.94 16.76
CA MET A 101 -8.35 -1.39 18.01
C MET A 101 -8.16 -2.90 18.03
N ILE A 102 -9.17 -3.66 17.61
CA ILE A 102 -9.10 -5.13 17.54
C ILE A 102 -8.00 -5.55 16.57
N THR A 103 -7.93 -4.97 15.36
CA THR A 103 -6.89 -5.34 14.40
C THR A 103 -5.49 -5.02 14.91
N LYS A 104 -5.31 -3.91 15.65
CA LYS A 104 -4.03 -3.57 16.27
C LYS A 104 -3.63 -4.56 17.35
N TYR A 105 -4.55 -4.97 18.23
CA TYR A 105 -4.25 -5.97 19.26
C TYR A 105 -3.95 -7.35 18.67
N VAL A 106 -4.70 -7.78 17.65
CA VAL A 106 -4.45 -9.06 16.98
C VAL A 106 -3.07 -9.05 16.31
N ASN A 107 -2.71 -8.00 15.56
CA ASN A 107 -1.39 -7.90 14.94
C ASN A 107 -0.26 -7.80 15.99
N LEU A 108 -0.46 -7.06 17.09
CA LEU A 108 0.47 -7.03 18.22
C LEU A 108 0.77 -8.44 18.73
N VAL A 109 -0.27 -9.24 19.00
CA VAL A 109 -0.10 -10.61 19.53
C VAL A 109 0.59 -11.50 18.49
N LEU A 110 0.18 -11.46 17.23
CA LEU A 110 0.74 -12.30 16.17
C LEU A 110 2.22 -11.97 15.90
N LEU A 111 2.58 -10.70 15.84
CA LEU A 111 3.96 -10.25 15.61
C LEU A 111 4.83 -10.45 16.84
N ALA A 112 4.30 -10.27 18.06
CA ALA A 112 5.02 -10.60 19.28
C ALA A 112 5.27 -12.11 19.40
N ALA A 113 4.30 -12.94 19.01
CA ALA A 113 4.47 -14.40 18.94
C ALA A 113 5.53 -14.77 17.89
N LEU A 114 5.50 -14.17 16.71
CA LEU A 114 6.51 -14.39 15.68
C LEU A 114 7.90 -13.99 16.17
N ALA A 115 8.05 -12.80 16.76
CA ALA A 115 9.31 -12.35 17.37
C ALA A 115 9.80 -13.30 18.46
N GLY A 116 8.93 -13.70 19.39
CA GLY A 116 9.24 -14.63 20.47
C GLY A 116 9.71 -16.00 19.97
N LEU A 117 9.04 -16.55 18.95
CA LEU A 117 9.42 -17.82 18.33
C LEU A 117 10.75 -17.74 17.59
N VAL A 118 11.03 -16.61 16.92
CA VAL A 118 12.33 -16.35 16.29
C VAL A 118 13.44 -16.27 17.34
N PHE A 119 13.25 -15.50 18.41
CA PHE A 119 14.23 -15.39 19.50
C PHE A 119 14.46 -16.72 20.23
N ALA A 120 13.40 -17.52 20.41
CA ALA A 120 13.50 -18.83 21.03
C ALA A 120 14.14 -19.89 20.10
N GLY A 121 14.30 -19.61 18.80
CA GLY A 121 14.81 -20.57 17.83
C GLY A 121 13.90 -21.79 17.61
N THR A 122 12.63 -21.70 18.01
CA THR A 122 11.63 -22.80 17.93
C THR A 122 10.64 -22.61 16.78
N LEU A 123 10.82 -21.56 15.98
CA LEU A 123 9.96 -21.27 14.84
C LEU A 123 10.06 -22.37 13.79
N SER A 124 8.91 -22.95 13.42
CA SER A 124 8.79 -23.95 12.36
C SER A 124 7.94 -23.43 11.20
N LEU A 125 8.06 -24.05 10.03
CA LEU A 125 7.44 -23.54 8.80
C LEU A 125 5.90 -23.44 8.88
N TRP A 126 5.23 -24.41 9.51
CA TRP A 126 3.76 -24.35 9.63
C TRP A 126 3.31 -23.18 10.51
N MET A 127 4.12 -22.77 11.51
CA MET A 127 3.84 -21.60 12.33
C MET A 127 3.95 -20.33 11.49
N VAL A 128 4.93 -20.24 10.59
CA VAL A 128 5.06 -19.13 9.64
C VAL A 128 3.81 -19.02 8.77
N TYR A 129 3.30 -20.14 8.23
CA TYR A 129 2.06 -20.15 7.46
C TYR A 129 0.85 -19.67 8.29
N ALA A 130 0.67 -20.19 9.50
CA ALA A 130 -0.43 -19.84 10.39
C ALA A 130 -0.39 -18.35 10.81
N LEU A 131 0.77 -17.85 11.21
CA LEU A 131 0.97 -16.45 11.60
C LEU A 131 0.77 -15.51 10.42
N SER A 132 1.29 -15.85 9.24
CA SER A 132 1.13 -15.04 8.02
C SER A 132 -0.34 -14.93 7.60
N LEU A 133 -1.08 -16.04 7.67
CA LEU A 133 -2.52 -16.04 7.45
C LEU A 133 -3.25 -15.14 8.46
N GLY A 134 -2.91 -15.26 9.76
CA GLY A 134 -3.49 -14.44 10.82
C GLY A 134 -3.24 -12.94 10.61
N ILE A 135 -2.00 -12.54 10.28
CA ILE A 135 -1.62 -11.15 10.02
C ILE A 135 -2.40 -10.61 8.81
N GLY A 136 -2.50 -11.41 7.74
CA GLY A 136 -3.25 -11.07 6.55
C GLY A 136 -4.74 -10.78 6.83
N LEU A 137 -5.39 -11.69 7.57
CA LEU A 137 -6.79 -11.55 7.98
C LEU A 137 -7.01 -10.35 8.90
N ALA A 138 -6.15 -10.14 9.90
CA ALA A 138 -6.25 -9.00 10.81
C ALA A 138 -6.10 -7.66 10.05
N THR A 139 -5.17 -7.60 9.10
CA THR A 139 -4.90 -6.38 8.32
C THR A 139 -6.03 -6.05 7.34
N ALA A 140 -6.82 -7.03 6.91
CA ALA A 140 -7.90 -6.84 5.95
C ALA A 140 -8.93 -5.79 6.39
N PHE A 141 -9.20 -5.70 7.69
CA PHE A 141 -10.16 -4.77 8.26
C PHE A 141 -9.57 -3.41 8.62
N SER A 142 -8.24 -3.29 8.70
CA SER A 142 -7.57 -2.04 9.08
C SER A 142 -7.74 -0.93 8.05
N ILE A 143 -7.72 -1.27 6.75
CA ILE A 143 -7.86 -0.29 5.66
C ILE A 143 -9.25 0.38 5.66
N PRO A 144 -10.37 -0.38 5.54
CA PRO A 144 -11.70 0.22 5.53
C PRO A 144 -11.98 0.98 6.84
N ALA A 145 -11.60 0.42 8.00
CA ALA A 145 -11.79 1.06 9.29
C ALA A 145 -10.97 2.36 9.42
N GLY A 146 -9.73 2.38 8.90
CA GLY A 146 -8.88 3.58 8.85
C GLY A 146 -9.49 4.71 8.02
N THR A 147 -10.01 4.38 6.83
CA THR A 147 -10.68 5.37 5.97
C THR A 147 -11.96 5.92 6.58
N ALA A 148 -12.73 5.09 7.29
CA ALA A 148 -13.94 5.50 8.01
C ALA A 148 -13.64 6.29 9.30
N MET A 149 -12.45 6.13 9.88
CA MET A 149 -12.04 6.83 11.09
C MET A 149 -11.70 8.30 10.82
N MET A 150 -11.07 8.63 9.69
CA MET A 150 -10.63 10.01 9.40
C MET A 150 -11.77 11.05 9.50
N PRO A 151 -12.96 10.83 8.90
CA PRO A 151 -14.12 11.73 9.06
C PRO A 151 -14.67 11.87 10.47
N SER A 152 -14.37 10.92 11.37
CA SER A 152 -14.78 10.99 12.78
C SER A 152 -13.81 11.76 13.67
N VAL A 153 -12.63 12.11 13.14
CA VAL A 153 -11.55 12.77 13.88
C VAL A 153 -11.39 14.23 13.51
N VAL A 154 -11.58 14.58 12.23
CA VAL A 154 -11.41 15.97 11.75
C VAL A 154 -12.69 16.51 11.15
N ALA A 155 -12.89 17.83 11.25
CA ALA A 155 -14.04 18.49 10.66
C ALA A 155 -14.04 18.41 9.13
N ARG A 156 -15.24 18.39 8.51
CA ARG A 156 -15.41 18.27 7.05
C ARG A 156 -14.54 19.23 6.22
N PRO A 157 -14.41 20.54 6.57
CA PRO A 157 -13.58 21.48 5.81
C PRO A 157 -12.09 21.15 5.83
N GLN A 158 -11.62 20.38 6.82
CA GLN A 158 -10.21 20.04 7.00
C GLN A 158 -9.86 18.65 6.42
N LEU A 159 -10.85 17.85 5.98
CA LEU A 159 -10.64 16.48 5.51
C LEU A 159 -9.64 16.38 4.37
N GLN A 160 -9.67 17.32 3.42
CA GLN A 160 -8.74 17.31 2.29
C GLN A 160 -7.29 17.50 2.75
N ALA A 161 -7.05 18.43 3.68
CA ALA A 161 -5.73 18.67 4.24
C ALA A 161 -5.25 17.49 5.09
N ALA A 162 -6.15 16.88 5.89
CA ALA A 162 -5.86 15.71 6.71
C ALA A 162 -5.50 14.48 5.84
N ASN A 163 -6.25 14.24 4.78
CA ASN A 163 -5.94 13.19 3.79
C ASN A 163 -4.61 13.45 3.07
N GLY A 164 -4.32 14.70 2.74
CA GLY A 164 -3.04 15.09 2.14
C GLY A 164 -1.85 14.77 3.04
N ILE A 165 -1.94 15.08 4.34
CA ILE A 165 -0.90 14.73 5.33
C ILE A 165 -0.77 13.21 5.46
N SER A 166 -1.88 12.48 5.55
CA SER A 166 -1.86 11.01 5.63
C SER A 166 -1.23 10.35 4.41
N LEU A 167 -1.53 10.86 3.21
CA LEU A 167 -0.89 10.41 1.97
C LEU A 167 0.61 10.71 1.97
N GLY A 168 1.02 11.94 2.31
CA GLY A 168 2.43 12.31 2.37
C GLY A 168 3.22 11.45 3.36
N LEU A 169 2.66 11.20 4.54
CA LEU A 169 3.27 10.37 5.57
C LEU A 169 3.39 8.91 5.14
N ARG A 170 2.39 8.37 4.45
CA ARG A 170 2.45 7.03 3.86
C ARG A 170 3.64 6.88 2.92
N GLN A 171 3.85 7.85 2.05
CA GLN A 171 4.93 7.78 1.06
C GLN A 171 6.30 7.98 1.71
N LEU A 172 6.38 8.85 2.72
CA LEU A 172 7.60 8.99 3.52
C LEU A 172 7.98 7.68 4.21
N THR A 173 7.00 6.99 4.81
CA THR A 173 7.21 5.70 5.45
C THR A 173 7.57 4.60 4.43
N MET A 174 6.96 4.58 3.26
CA MET A 174 7.30 3.63 2.19
C MET A 174 8.73 3.81 1.66
N PHE A 175 9.28 5.03 1.74
CA PHE A 175 10.66 5.32 1.42
C PHE A 175 11.62 4.96 2.56
N LEU A 176 11.40 5.51 3.75
CA LEU A 176 12.34 5.37 4.87
C LEU A 176 12.27 3.99 5.54
N GLY A 177 11.09 3.37 5.57
CA GLY A 177 10.87 2.13 6.31
C GLY A 177 11.71 0.96 5.82
N PRO A 178 11.73 0.62 4.52
CA PRO A 178 12.59 -0.44 4.00
C PRO A 178 14.08 -0.23 4.27
N LEU A 179 14.56 1.02 4.23
CA LEU A 179 15.94 1.38 4.56
C LEU A 179 16.24 1.11 6.03
N LEU A 180 15.36 1.58 6.92
CA LEU A 180 15.50 1.39 8.37
C LEU A 180 15.38 -0.08 8.76
N ALA A 181 14.47 -0.82 8.13
CA ALA A 181 14.28 -2.25 8.34
C ALA A 181 15.50 -3.07 7.87
N GLY A 182 16.01 -2.80 6.66
CA GLY A 182 17.21 -3.46 6.15
C GLY A 182 18.45 -3.15 6.99
N LEU A 183 18.61 -1.90 7.45
CA LEU A 183 19.68 -1.49 8.35
C LEU A 183 19.57 -2.20 9.71
N LEU A 184 18.38 -2.26 10.29
CA LEU A 184 18.15 -2.96 11.56
C LEU A 184 18.53 -4.44 11.45
N ILE A 185 18.04 -5.13 10.42
CA ILE A 185 18.34 -6.55 10.21
C ILE A 185 19.84 -6.74 9.97
N ALA A 186 20.52 -5.81 9.30
CA ALA A 186 21.97 -5.89 9.08
C ALA A 186 22.78 -5.68 10.36
N LEU A 187 22.46 -4.66 11.16
CA LEU A 187 23.19 -4.31 12.39
C LEU A 187 23.02 -5.35 13.49
N PHE A 188 21.84 -5.97 13.57
CA PHE A 188 21.50 -6.92 14.62
C PHE A 188 21.46 -8.39 14.15
N GLY A 189 21.57 -8.64 12.84
CA GLY A 189 21.62 -9.98 12.23
C GLY A 189 23.05 -10.51 12.01
N ALA A 190 24.01 -9.63 11.77
CA ALA A 190 25.43 -9.97 11.75
C ALA A 190 26.13 -9.09 12.77
N GLY A 191 26.91 -9.69 13.68
CA GLY A 191 27.64 -8.94 14.70
C GLY A 191 28.62 -7.93 14.09
N GLY A 192 28.16 -6.69 13.90
CA GLY A 192 28.96 -5.55 13.48
C GLY A 192 29.54 -5.63 12.05
N ALA A 193 29.84 -4.47 11.48
CA ALA A 193 30.37 -4.26 10.13
C ALA A 193 31.81 -4.81 9.89
N GLY A 194 32.17 -5.96 10.46
CA GLY A 194 33.54 -6.49 10.43
C GLY A 194 33.71 -8.01 10.43
N HIS A 195 32.64 -8.80 10.53
CA HIS A 195 32.74 -10.27 10.48
C HIS A 195 32.07 -10.80 9.21
N THR A 196 32.84 -11.52 8.40
CA THR A 196 32.36 -12.16 7.16
C THR A 196 31.23 -13.13 7.47
N ALA A 197 30.20 -13.12 6.63
CA ALA A 197 29.00 -13.97 6.72
C ALA A 197 29.28 -15.48 6.71
N ALA A 198 30.54 -15.90 6.56
CA ALA A 198 30.95 -17.30 6.52
C ALA A 198 30.97 -17.96 7.91
N ASP A 199 31.17 -17.19 9.00
CA ASP A 199 31.36 -17.73 10.36
C ASP A 199 30.33 -17.21 11.38
N ALA A 200 29.32 -16.45 10.96
CA ALA A 200 28.30 -15.95 11.87
C ALA A 200 27.40 -17.12 12.34
N PRO A 201 27.33 -17.43 13.66
CA PRO A 201 26.48 -18.50 14.14
C PRO A 201 25.02 -18.24 13.75
N ALA A 202 24.26 -19.29 13.43
CA ALA A 202 22.85 -19.19 13.02
C ALA A 202 21.97 -18.38 14.00
N HIS A 203 22.38 -18.27 15.27
CA HIS A 203 21.75 -17.46 16.30
C HIS A 203 21.89 -15.94 16.11
N ALA A 204 22.95 -15.44 15.44
CA ALA A 204 23.16 -14.01 15.21
C ALA A 204 22.17 -13.45 14.17
N ASN A 205 21.85 -14.20 13.11
CA ASN A 205 20.88 -13.75 12.09
C ASN A 205 19.44 -13.69 12.62
N ALA A 206 19.12 -14.56 13.59
CA ALA A 206 17.81 -14.60 14.22
C ALA A 206 17.53 -13.34 15.07
N THR A 207 18.55 -12.70 15.67
CA THR A 207 18.34 -11.51 16.51
C THR A 207 17.86 -10.31 15.72
N GLY A 208 18.42 -10.03 14.53
CA GLY A 208 18.00 -8.89 13.72
C GLY A 208 16.60 -9.03 13.14
N ILE A 209 16.26 -10.24 12.67
CA ILE A 209 14.92 -10.56 12.16
C ILE A 209 13.88 -10.51 13.30
N GLY A 210 14.20 -11.10 14.46
CA GLY A 210 13.34 -11.07 15.64
C GLY A 210 13.09 -9.64 16.13
N MET A 211 14.12 -8.80 16.12
CA MET A 211 13.99 -7.37 16.48
C MET A 211 13.09 -6.61 15.51
N ALA A 212 13.14 -6.89 14.21
CA ALA A 212 12.25 -6.28 13.23
C ALA A 212 10.77 -6.57 13.55
N PHE A 213 10.43 -7.82 13.86
CA PHE A 213 9.07 -8.19 14.28
C PHE A 213 8.69 -7.61 15.65
N ALA A 214 9.64 -7.55 16.60
CA ALA A 214 9.39 -6.96 17.92
C ALA A 214 9.12 -5.45 17.83
N LEU A 215 9.86 -4.73 16.99
CA LEU A 215 9.63 -3.31 16.74
C LEU A 215 8.29 -3.07 16.05
N ASP A 216 7.90 -3.94 15.11
CA ASP A 216 6.57 -3.85 14.50
C ASP A 216 5.46 -4.13 15.53
N ALA A 217 5.62 -5.17 16.35
CA ALA A 217 4.69 -5.44 17.45
C ALA A 217 4.57 -4.23 18.40
N LEU A 218 5.68 -3.62 18.79
CA LEU A 218 5.69 -2.40 19.60
C LEU A 218 4.99 -1.24 18.87
N SER A 219 5.17 -1.11 17.57
CA SER A 219 4.49 -0.13 16.73
C SER A 219 2.97 -0.27 16.83
N PHE A 220 2.45 -1.49 16.79
CA PHE A 220 1.03 -1.80 16.96
C PHE A 220 0.54 -1.49 18.38
N ALA A 221 1.33 -1.80 19.42
CA ALA A 221 1.00 -1.46 20.79
C ALA A 221 0.89 0.06 21.00
N VAL A 222 1.87 0.83 20.53
CA VAL A 222 1.87 2.29 20.62
C VAL A 222 0.75 2.87 19.76
N SER A 223 0.48 2.29 18.58
CA SER A 223 -0.63 2.70 17.72
C SER A 223 -2.00 2.44 18.38
N ALA A 224 -2.16 1.33 19.10
CA ALA A 224 -3.38 1.06 19.87
C ALA A 224 -3.53 2.03 21.04
N TRP A 225 -2.44 2.32 21.75
CA TRP A 225 -2.43 3.29 22.83
C TRP A 225 -2.78 4.70 22.35
N THR A 226 -2.16 5.19 21.28
CA THR A 226 -2.48 6.50 20.69
C THR A 226 -3.92 6.56 20.17
N LEU A 227 -4.38 5.52 19.47
CA LEU A 227 -5.77 5.44 19.00
C LEU A 227 -6.79 5.44 20.16
N SER A 228 -6.44 4.84 21.30
CA SER A 228 -7.30 4.88 22.50
C SER A 228 -7.57 6.31 22.97
N LYS A 229 -6.59 7.22 22.82
CA LYS A 229 -6.68 8.65 23.20
C LYS A 229 -7.51 9.49 22.24
N VAL A 230 -7.74 9.03 21.02
CA VAL A 230 -8.58 9.73 20.04
C VAL A 230 -10.02 9.72 20.52
N GLN A 231 -10.61 10.90 20.71
CA GLN A 231 -12.03 11.05 21.04
C GLN A 231 -12.81 11.38 19.76
N PRO A 232 -13.58 10.43 19.20
CA PRO A 232 -14.35 10.70 17.99
C PRO A 232 -15.33 11.85 18.23
N LEU A 233 -15.52 12.70 17.22
CA LEU A 233 -16.48 13.81 17.28
C LEU A 233 -17.90 13.24 17.46
N ALA A 234 -18.44 13.38 18.68
CA ALA A 234 -19.67 12.74 19.14
C ALA A 234 -20.94 13.12 18.35
N GLY A 235 -20.88 14.15 17.48
CA GLY A 235 -22.02 14.61 16.67
C GLY A 235 -22.08 14.09 15.22
N LEU A 236 -21.01 13.46 14.71
CA LEU A 236 -20.94 13.03 13.30
C LEU A 236 -21.21 11.53 13.09
N ALA A 237 -21.10 10.72 14.15
CA ALA A 237 -21.39 9.28 14.11
C ALA A 237 -22.87 8.97 13.83
N GLY A 238 -23.78 9.89 14.17
CA GLY A 238 -25.22 9.81 13.87
C GLY A 238 -25.63 10.53 12.58
N LEU A 239 -24.72 11.26 11.93
CA LEU A 239 -24.94 11.96 10.65
C LEU A 239 -24.33 11.21 9.46
N SER A 240 -24.03 9.91 9.64
CA SER A 240 -23.94 8.98 8.52
C SER A 240 -25.15 9.23 7.62
N ALA A 241 -24.88 9.68 6.40
CA ALA A 241 -25.89 9.96 5.38
C ALA A 241 -26.94 8.84 5.36
N PRO A 242 -28.22 9.13 5.01
CA PRO A 242 -29.29 8.13 5.02
C PRO A 242 -28.76 6.83 4.45
N THR A 243 -28.86 5.78 5.27
CA THR A 243 -28.43 4.43 4.96
C THR A 243 -29.02 4.11 3.59
N ALA A 244 -28.22 4.27 2.53
CA ALA A 244 -28.62 3.77 1.23
C ALA A 244 -28.94 2.30 1.50
N ALA A 245 -30.17 1.88 1.17
CA ALA A 245 -30.67 0.54 1.46
C ALA A 245 -29.55 -0.47 1.19
N PRO A 246 -29.40 -1.52 2.01
CA PRO A 246 -28.31 -2.49 1.90
C PRO A 246 -28.40 -3.19 0.54
N GLN A 247 -27.91 -2.54 -0.51
CA GLN A 247 -27.58 -3.19 -1.74
C GLN A 247 -26.45 -4.13 -1.35
N ALA A 248 -26.69 -5.42 -1.55
CA ALA A 248 -25.66 -6.43 -1.36
C ALA A 248 -24.36 -5.89 -1.96
N VAL A 249 -23.28 -5.90 -1.18
CA VAL A 249 -21.96 -5.42 -1.61
C VAL A 249 -21.59 -5.99 -2.98
N LEU A 250 -22.00 -7.24 -3.24
CA LEU A 250 -21.87 -7.90 -4.53
C LEU A 250 -22.69 -7.25 -5.67
N ALA A 251 -23.92 -6.82 -5.40
CA ALA A 251 -24.76 -6.13 -6.38
C ALA A 251 -24.26 -4.72 -6.68
N SER A 252 -23.70 -4.01 -5.69
CA SER A 252 -23.09 -2.70 -5.89
C SER A 252 -21.75 -2.78 -6.64
N VAL A 253 -20.97 -3.85 -6.41
CA VAL A 253 -19.78 -4.20 -7.20
C VAL A 253 -20.16 -4.56 -8.65
N ALA A 254 -21.20 -5.38 -8.85
CA ALA A 254 -21.67 -5.76 -10.19
C ALA A 254 -22.18 -4.56 -11.00
N GLN A 255 -22.92 -3.64 -10.37
CA GLN A 255 -23.33 -2.39 -11.01
C GLN A 255 -22.14 -1.48 -11.35
N GLY A 256 -21.13 -1.42 -10.48
CA GLY A 256 -19.86 -0.72 -10.75
C GLY A 256 -19.16 -1.29 -11.98
N LEU A 257 -18.96 -2.61 -12.03
CA LEU A 257 -18.36 -3.31 -13.18
C LEU A 257 -19.13 -3.04 -14.47
N GLY A 258 -20.47 -3.05 -14.43
CA GLY A 258 -21.30 -2.77 -15.60
C GLY A 258 -21.08 -1.37 -16.18
N HIS A 259 -20.86 -0.35 -15.34
CA HIS A 259 -20.53 1.01 -15.80
C HIS A 259 -19.12 1.07 -16.40
N PHE A 260 -18.12 0.49 -15.72
CA PHE A 260 -16.74 0.47 -16.21
C PHE A 260 -16.59 -0.31 -17.51
N TRP A 261 -17.37 -1.37 -17.71
CA TRP A 261 -17.32 -2.17 -18.93
C TRP A 261 -17.89 -1.44 -20.16
N ARG A 262 -18.73 -0.43 -19.94
CA ARG A 262 -19.32 0.41 -21.01
C ARG A 262 -18.40 1.56 -21.42
N ASP A 263 -17.57 2.06 -20.51
CA ASP A 263 -16.55 3.07 -20.84
C ASP A 263 -15.31 2.39 -21.45
N SER A 264 -15.08 2.63 -22.74
CA SER A 264 -13.98 1.99 -23.48
C SER A 264 -12.60 2.33 -22.94
N GLU A 265 -12.39 3.53 -22.39
CA GLU A 265 -11.10 3.97 -21.86
C GLU A 265 -10.84 3.32 -20.50
N LEU A 266 -11.81 3.39 -19.57
CA LEU A 266 -11.71 2.75 -18.26
C LEU A 266 -11.53 1.25 -18.40
N ARG A 267 -12.34 0.58 -19.24
CA ARG A 267 -12.20 -0.87 -19.48
C ARG A 267 -10.80 -1.23 -19.96
N THR A 268 -10.25 -0.49 -20.92
CA THR A 268 -8.93 -0.78 -21.50
C THR A 268 -7.82 -0.61 -20.46
N CYS A 269 -7.82 0.52 -19.72
CA CYS A 269 -6.83 0.77 -18.68
C CYS A 269 -6.88 -0.27 -17.55
N PHE A 270 -8.08 -0.63 -17.07
CA PHE A 270 -8.23 -1.61 -15.99
C PHE A 270 -7.83 -3.03 -16.41
N LEU A 271 -8.15 -3.45 -17.65
CA LEU A 271 -7.69 -4.73 -18.18
C LEU A 271 -6.16 -4.75 -18.33
N TYR A 272 -5.58 -3.66 -18.82
CA TYR A 272 -4.13 -3.51 -18.95
C TYR A 272 -3.42 -3.58 -17.59
N TRP A 273 -3.90 -2.82 -16.58
CA TRP A 273 -3.33 -2.90 -15.22
C TRP A 273 -3.55 -4.26 -14.56
N SER A 274 -4.66 -4.95 -14.87
CA SER A 274 -4.87 -6.33 -14.40
C SER A 274 -3.82 -7.27 -14.96
N ALA A 275 -3.46 -7.13 -16.25
CA ALA A 275 -2.38 -7.90 -16.85
C ALA A 275 -1.03 -7.57 -16.20
N ILE A 276 -0.70 -6.28 -16.02
CA ILE A 276 0.53 -5.89 -15.31
C ILE A 276 0.56 -6.46 -13.90
N ALA A 277 -0.53 -6.36 -13.14
CA ALA A 277 -0.60 -6.85 -11.78
C ALA A 277 -0.40 -8.38 -11.70
N LEU A 278 -0.91 -9.13 -12.68
CA LEU A 278 -0.78 -10.58 -12.74
C LEU A 278 0.63 -11.04 -13.17
N PHE A 279 1.28 -10.33 -14.09
CA PHE A 279 2.55 -10.78 -14.67
C PHE A 279 3.80 -10.13 -14.06
N ILE A 280 3.70 -8.92 -13.48
CA ILE A 280 4.87 -8.11 -13.09
C ILE A 280 5.00 -7.92 -11.57
N MET A 281 3.90 -7.86 -10.83
CA MET A 281 3.95 -7.60 -9.38
C MET A 281 4.57 -8.76 -8.59
N GLY A 282 4.35 -10.00 -9.02
CA GLY A 282 4.96 -11.18 -8.41
C GLY A 282 6.47 -11.20 -8.53
N PRO A 283 7.04 -11.02 -9.74
CA PRO A 283 8.47 -10.84 -9.94
C PRO A 283 9.06 -9.74 -9.08
N ILE A 284 8.42 -8.58 -8.93
CA ILE A 284 8.92 -7.51 -8.05
C ILE A 284 8.99 -8.00 -6.58
N HIS A 285 7.95 -8.67 -6.07
CA HIS A 285 7.90 -9.12 -4.67
C HIS A 285 8.80 -10.33 -4.36
N ILE A 286 9.04 -11.24 -5.32
CA ILE A 286 9.84 -12.45 -5.11
C ILE A 286 11.29 -12.25 -5.56
N ALA A 287 11.50 -11.67 -6.74
CA ALA A 287 12.82 -11.60 -7.36
C ALA A 287 13.76 -10.67 -6.60
N ILE A 288 13.27 -9.56 -6.02
CA ILE A 288 14.11 -8.62 -5.28
C ILE A 288 14.67 -9.24 -3.97
N PRO A 289 13.85 -9.87 -3.10
CA PRO A 289 14.39 -10.61 -1.95
C PRO A 289 15.35 -11.73 -2.36
N VAL A 290 15.03 -12.47 -3.42
CA VAL A 290 15.91 -13.56 -3.89
C VAL A 290 17.23 -13.01 -4.43
N LEU A 291 17.20 -11.93 -5.20
CA LEU A 291 18.38 -11.22 -5.69
C LEU A 291 19.31 -10.83 -4.54
N ALA A 292 18.75 -10.25 -3.49
CA ALA A 292 19.49 -9.89 -2.29
C ALA A 292 20.08 -11.12 -1.57
N SER A 293 19.33 -12.22 -1.47
CA SER A 293 19.81 -13.44 -0.83
C SER A 293 20.86 -14.22 -1.63
N SER A 294 20.90 -14.04 -2.96
CA SER A 294 21.70 -14.86 -3.87
C SER A 294 23.20 -14.52 -3.93
N SER A 295 23.60 -13.34 -3.45
CA SER A 295 25.00 -12.90 -3.50
C SER A 295 25.51 -12.53 -2.11
N PRO A 296 26.71 -12.97 -1.69
CA PRO A 296 27.26 -12.69 -0.36
C PRO A 296 27.36 -11.18 -0.03
N GLN A 297 27.46 -10.33 -1.05
CA GLN A 297 27.58 -8.88 -0.93
C GLN A 297 26.22 -8.17 -0.88
N LEU A 298 25.11 -8.84 -1.23
CA LEU A 298 23.79 -8.26 -1.46
C LEU A 298 22.77 -8.57 -0.34
N GLY A 299 23.20 -8.90 0.88
CA GLY A 299 22.31 -9.34 1.98
C GLY A 299 21.16 -8.39 2.39
N ALA A 300 20.56 -8.58 3.56
CA ALA A 300 19.38 -7.81 4.01
C ALA A 300 19.53 -6.27 3.90
N ALA A 301 20.74 -5.75 4.10
CA ALA A 301 21.06 -4.34 3.89
C ALA A 301 20.81 -3.89 2.44
N ALA A 302 21.28 -4.65 1.46
CA ALA A 302 21.10 -4.32 0.05
C ALA A 302 19.65 -4.52 -0.40
N PHE A 303 18.92 -5.50 0.17
CA PHE A 303 17.47 -5.57 -0.02
C PHE A 303 16.79 -4.27 0.42
N GLY A 304 17.10 -3.79 1.63
CA GLY A 304 16.62 -2.51 2.14
C GLY A 304 17.01 -1.32 1.28
N ILE A 305 18.26 -1.25 0.80
CA ILE A 305 18.76 -0.18 -0.08
C ILE A 305 18.02 -0.18 -1.43
N ILE A 306 17.84 -1.34 -2.07
CA ILE A 306 17.19 -1.47 -3.38
C ILE A 306 15.71 -1.09 -3.28
N VAL A 307 14.99 -1.57 -2.27
CA VAL A 307 13.58 -1.21 -2.03
C VAL A 307 13.45 0.25 -1.59
N GLY A 308 14.37 0.73 -0.77
CA GLY A 308 14.44 2.13 -0.36
C GLY A 308 14.66 3.08 -1.53
N ALA A 309 15.56 2.74 -2.46
CA ALA A 309 15.80 3.49 -3.68
C ALA A 309 14.54 3.57 -4.55
N HIS A 310 13.78 2.48 -4.67
CA HIS A 310 12.46 2.50 -5.31
C HIS A 310 11.48 3.47 -4.64
N GLY A 311 11.41 3.47 -3.30
CA GLY A 311 10.58 4.40 -2.54
C GLY A 311 11.00 5.86 -2.74
N ALA A 312 12.31 6.15 -2.73
CA ALA A 312 12.86 7.48 -2.98
C ALA A 312 12.53 7.98 -4.39
N GLY A 313 12.72 7.11 -5.39
CA GLY A 313 12.32 7.36 -6.77
C GLY A 313 10.84 7.70 -6.85
N THR A 314 9.99 6.90 -6.22
CA THR A 314 8.53 7.11 -6.21
C THR A 314 8.15 8.48 -5.65
N LEU A 315 8.73 8.89 -4.52
CA LEU A 315 8.56 10.24 -3.95
C LEU A 315 8.98 11.33 -4.95
N LEU A 316 10.15 11.19 -5.55
CA LEU A 316 10.67 12.15 -6.52
C LEU A 316 9.74 12.25 -7.74
N GLY A 317 9.28 11.11 -8.26
CA GLY A 317 8.33 11.03 -9.37
C GLY A 317 7.01 11.74 -9.09
N MET A 318 6.46 11.58 -7.88
CA MET A 318 5.25 12.29 -7.46
C MET A 318 5.45 13.81 -7.40
N VAL A 319 6.60 14.28 -6.90
CA VAL A 319 6.94 15.72 -6.88
C VAL A 319 7.11 16.25 -8.31
N VAL A 320 7.86 15.54 -9.16
CA VAL A 320 8.07 15.91 -10.56
C VAL A 320 6.75 15.98 -11.32
N SER A 321 5.81 15.06 -11.07
CA SER A 321 4.48 15.10 -11.68
C SER A 321 3.69 16.38 -11.34
N GLY A 322 3.89 16.94 -10.15
CA GLY A 322 3.27 18.21 -9.76
C GLY A 322 3.97 19.43 -10.35
N MET A 323 5.30 19.39 -10.50
CA MET A 323 6.10 20.49 -11.05
C MET A 323 6.01 20.60 -12.57
N VAL A 324 5.90 19.45 -13.25
CA VAL A 324 5.92 19.36 -14.71
C VAL A 324 4.70 18.57 -15.21
N PRO A 325 3.47 19.09 -15.01
CA PRO A 325 2.24 18.39 -15.40
C PRO A 325 2.10 18.17 -16.92
N ARG A 326 2.98 18.79 -17.71
CA ARG A 326 3.00 18.75 -19.18
C ARG A 326 3.96 17.73 -19.78
N LEU A 327 4.71 16.96 -18.98
CA LEU A 327 5.52 15.84 -19.48
C LEU A 327 4.57 14.73 -19.99
N ARG A 328 4.17 14.83 -21.27
CA ARG A 328 3.26 13.90 -21.95
C ARG A 328 3.75 13.60 -23.35
N PHE A 329 3.75 12.33 -23.71
CA PHE A 329 3.97 11.88 -25.08
C PHE A 329 2.65 11.89 -25.85
N GLY A 330 2.07 13.07 -26.05
CA GLY A 330 0.76 13.22 -26.69
C GLY A 330 -0.41 12.95 -25.74
N SER A 331 -0.82 11.69 -25.60
CA SER A 331 -1.96 11.29 -24.75
C SER A 331 -1.49 10.68 -23.41
N LEU A 332 -2.39 10.62 -22.42
CA LEU A 332 -2.11 9.94 -21.15
C LEU A 332 -1.77 8.47 -21.40
N GLY A 333 -2.59 7.78 -22.19
CA GLY A 333 -2.36 6.37 -22.47
C GLY A 333 -1.06 6.10 -23.20
N MET A 334 -0.64 6.98 -24.13
CA MET A 334 0.68 6.88 -24.75
C MET A 334 1.82 7.01 -23.74
N THR A 335 1.65 7.91 -22.78
CA THR A 335 2.65 8.18 -21.75
C THR A 335 2.76 6.98 -20.79
N ILE A 336 1.63 6.37 -20.41
CA ILE A 336 1.57 5.12 -19.63
C ILE A 336 2.35 4.01 -20.37
N LEU A 337 2.03 3.76 -21.64
CA LEU A 337 2.66 2.68 -22.42
C LEU A 337 4.17 2.92 -22.61
N ALA A 338 4.59 4.16 -22.86
CA ALA A 338 6.00 4.51 -23.00
C ALA A 338 6.76 4.30 -21.70
N PHE A 339 6.22 4.75 -20.57
CA PHE A 339 6.86 4.58 -19.27
C PHE A 339 6.92 3.11 -18.87
N ASP A 340 5.85 2.34 -19.09
CA ASP A 340 5.85 0.91 -18.81
C ASP A 340 6.86 0.15 -19.67
N ALA A 341 7.01 0.51 -20.96
CA ALA A 341 8.04 -0.06 -21.81
C ALA A 341 9.46 0.28 -21.31
N ILE A 342 9.70 1.52 -20.86
CA ILE A 342 10.97 1.93 -20.26
C ILE A 342 11.22 1.16 -18.95
N ILE A 343 10.22 1.06 -18.07
CA ILE A 343 10.31 0.28 -16.84
C ILE A 343 10.63 -1.18 -17.16
N GLY A 344 9.97 -1.77 -18.16
CA GLY A 344 10.23 -3.13 -18.61
C GLY A 344 11.68 -3.32 -19.07
N ALA A 345 12.20 -2.39 -19.86
CA ALA A 345 13.60 -2.41 -20.29
C ALA A 345 14.59 -2.25 -19.13
N LEU A 346 14.29 -1.38 -18.15
CA LEU A 346 15.09 -1.19 -16.94
C LEU A 346 15.02 -2.40 -15.98
N PHE A 347 13.96 -3.20 -16.06
CA PHE A 347 13.78 -4.37 -15.22
C PHE A 347 14.63 -5.56 -15.66
N MET A 348 14.93 -5.69 -16.96
CA MET A 348 15.74 -6.78 -17.51
C MET A 348 17.17 -6.86 -16.92
N PRO A 349 17.96 -5.77 -16.83
CA PRO A 349 19.33 -5.83 -16.31
C PRO A 349 19.43 -6.06 -14.80
N LEU A 350 18.32 -6.02 -14.03
CA LEU A 350 18.34 -6.31 -12.59
C LEU A 350 18.87 -7.71 -12.29
N GLY A 351 18.64 -8.67 -13.18
CA GLY A 351 19.15 -10.03 -13.04
C GLY A 351 20.65 -10.20 -13.35
N LEU A 352 21.32 -9.12 -13.74
CA LEU A 352 22.75 -9.08 -14.10
C LEU A 352 23.55 -8.16 -13.18
N ILE A 353 22.94 -7.64 -12.11
CA ILE A 353 23.65 -6.74 -11.21
C ILE A 353 24.75 -7.49 -10.47
N THR A 354 25.91 -6.86 -10.36
CA THR A 354 27.06 -7.32 -9.60
C THR A 354 27.30 -6.48 -8.35
N ALA A 355 26.70 -5.29 -8.29
CA ALA A 355 26.86 -4.36 -7.17
C ALA A 355 25.53 -3.72 -6.76
N VAL A 356 25.39 -3.44 -5.45
CA VAL A 356 24.17 -2.86 -4.84
C VAL A 356 23.75 -1.55 -5.53
N TRP A 357 24.72 -0.70 -5.89
CA TRP A 357 24.45 0.60 -6.50
C TRP A 357 23.76 0.48 -7.86
N GLN A 358 24.02 -0.60 -8.63
CA GLN A 358 23.37 -0.83 -9.93
C GLN A 358 21.87 -1.08 -9.73
N GLY A 359 21.54 -1.99 -8.80
CA GLY A 359 20.16 -2.26 -8.42
C GLY A 359 19.47 -1.02 -7.85
N ALA A 360 20.16 -0.26 -7.00
CA ALA A 360 19.63 0.98 -6.42
C ALA A 360 19.32 2.04 -7.50
N VAL A 361 20.23 2.27 -8.46
CA VAL A 361 20.01 3.23 -9.55
C VAL A 361 18.85 2.79 -10.44
N LEU A 362 18.80 1.50 -10.84
CA LEU A 362 17.70 0.97 -11.64
C LEU A 362 16.36 1.15 -10.92
N MET A 363 16.29 0.76 -9.64
CA MET A 363 15.06 0.88 -8.85
C MET A 363 14.67 2.32 -8.55
N LEU A 364 15.63 3.24 -8.39
CA LEU A 364 15.36 4.68 -8.26
C LEU A 364 14.67 5.21 -9.52
N VAL A 365 15.16 4.87 -10.71
CA VAL A 365 14.56 5.33 -11.97
C VAL A 365 13.20 4.67 -12.20
N ILE A 366 13.06 3.36 -11.94
CA ILE A 366 11.77 2.66 -11.99
C ILE A 366 10.76 3.32 -11.05
N GLY A 367 11.18 3.61 -9.81
CA GLY A 367 10.36 4.30 -8.82
C GLY A 367 9.94 5.69 -9.30
N LEU A 368 10.86 6.47 -9.89
CA LEU A 368 10.57 7.81 -10.44
C LEU A 368 9.48 7.77 -11.51
N LEU A 369 9.60 6.86 -12.47
CA LEU A 369 8.60 6.68 -13.52
C LEU A 369 7.26 6.21 -12.92
N GLY A 370 7.30 5.25 -11.99
CA GLY A 370 6.12 4.72 -11.30
C GLY A 370 5.39 5.77 -10.48
N GLY A 371 6.12 6.60 -9.72
CA GLY A 371 5.56 7.69 -8.91
C GLY A 371 4.91 8.78 -9.75
N PHE A 372 5.52 9.13 -10.88
CA PHE A 372 4.91 10.07 -11.83
C PHE A 372 3.61 9.50 -12.42
N MET A 373 3.64 8.24 -12.87
CA MET A 373 2.44 7.57 -13.39
C MET A 373 1.35 7.43 -12.34
N GLN A 374 1.72 7.15 -11.08
CA GLN A 374 0.78 7.00 -9.98
C GLN A 374 -0.08 8.25 -9.81
N VAL A 375 0.51 9.45 -9.76
CA VAL A 375 -0.24 10.71 -9.67
C VAL A 375 -1.12 10.90 -10.89
N SER A 376 -0.55 10.75 -12.08
CA SER A 376 -1.24 10.97 -13.36
C SER A 376 -2.48 10.07 -13.50
N VAL A 377 -2.34 8.77 -13.20
CA VAL A 377 -3.42 7.78 -13.25
C VAL A 377 -4.49 8.06 -12.19
N PHE A 378 -4.10 8.35 -10.94
CA PHE A 378 -5.07 8.65 -9.89
C PHE A 378 -5.90 9.88 -10.24
N THR A 379 -5.24 10.95 -10.70
CA THR A 379 -5.92 12.17 -11.13
C THR A 379 -6.84 11.90 -12.32
N TRP A 380 -6.41 11.12 -13.31
CA TRP A 380 -7.24 10.76 -14.44
C TRP A 380 -8.52 10.01 -14.04
N ILE A 381 -8.41 8.99 -13.18
CA ILE A 381 -9.58 8.25 -12.66
C ILE A 381 -10.55 9.21 -11.97
N GLN A 382 -10.04 10.15 -11.16
CA GLN A 382 -10.86 11.14 -10.44
C GLN A 382 -11.61 12.10 -11.37
N HIS A 383 -11.04 12.45 -12.53
CA HIS A 383 -11.70 13.31 -13.52
C HIS A 383 -12.67 12.54 -14.43
N ARG A 384 -12.34 11.28 -14.76
CA ARG A 384 -13.13 10.46 -15.69
C ARG A 384 -14.36 9.86 -15.02
N VAL A 385 -14.25 9.47 -13.75
CA VAL A 385 -15.31 8.77 -13.02
C VAL A 385 -16.22 9.76 -12.30
N PRO A 386 -17.55 9.69 -12.48
CA PRO A 386 -18.48 10.55 -11.75
C PRO A 386 -18.31 10.41 -10.22
N PRO A 387 -18.49 11.48 -9.42
CA PRO A 387 -18.29 11.45 -7.97
C PRO A 387 -19.07 10.33 -7.26
N ALA A 388 -20.28 10.00 -7.73
CA ALA A 388 -21.12 8.93 -7.19
C ALA A 388 -20.56 7.51 -7.40
N LEU A 389 -19.64 7.33 -8.36
CA LEU A 389 -19.04 6.04 -8.71
C LEU A 389 -17.55 5.95 -8.36
N LEU A 390 -16.93 7.06 -7.91
CA LEU A 390 -15.50 7.14 -7.64
C LEU A 390 -15.03 6.10 -6.61
N GLY A 391 -15.79 5.91 -5.53
CA GLY A 391 -15.48 4.89 -4.53
C GLY A 391 -15.39 3.49 -5.13
N ARG A 392 -16.31 3.14 -6.05
CA ARG A 392 -16.34 1.84 -6.73
C ARG A 392 -15.15 1.67 -7.67
N ALA A 393 -14.77 2.73 -8.40
CA ALA A 393 -13.59 2.72 -9.27
C ALA A 393 -12.31 2.47 -8.46
N MET A 394 -12.16 3.19 -7.35
CA MET A 394 -11.00 3.05 -6.47
C MET A 394 -10.95 1.68 -5.79
N SER A 395 -12.09 1.08 -5.42
CA SER A 395 -12.13 -0.31 -4.91
C SER A 395 -11.65 -1.32 -5.95
N LEU A 396 -12.10 -1.19 -7.20
CA LEU A 396 -11.65 -2.07 -8.29
C LEU A 396 -10.15 -1.88 -8.58
N PHE A 397 -9.68 -0.63 -8.55
CA PHE A 397 -8.26 -0.31 -8.70
C PHE A 397 -7.42 -0.96 -7.58
N MET A 398 -7.86 -0.84 -6.33
CA MET A 398 -7.19 -1.50 -5.20
C MET A 398 -7.23 -3.03 -5.32
N PHE A 399 -8.34 -3.61 -5.78
CA PHE A 399 -8.43 -5.06 -6.01
C PHE A 399 -7.41 -5.55 -7.05
N ILE A 400 -7.20 -4.80 -8.14
CA ILE A 400 -6.20 -5.14 -9.16
C ILE A 400 -4.81 -5.23 -8.52
N PHE A 401 -4.36 -4.17 -7.85
CA PHE A 401 -2.99 -4.12 -7.33
C PHE A 401 -2.76 -4.93 -6.06
N MET A 402 -3.74 -5.00 -5.15
CA MET A 402 -3.60 -5.73 -3.88
C MET A 402 -4.08 -7.17 -3.96
N GLY A 403 -5.01 -7.49 -4.86
CA GLY A 403 -5.62 -8.81 -5.00
C GLY A 403 -4.94 -9.71 -6.02
N LEU A 404 -4.42 -9.17 -7.13
CA LEU A 404 -3.71 -9.98 -8.12
C LEU A 404 -2.22 -10.14 -7.83
N ALA A 405 -1.59 -9.15 -7.18
CA ALA A 405 -0.16 -9.22 -6.83
C ALA A 405 0.24 -10.48 -6.01
N PRO A 406 -0.56 -10.97 -5.06
CA PRO A 406 -0.24 -12.19 -4.31
C PRO A 406 -0.31 -13.46 -5.15
N ILE A 407 -1.28 -13.52 -6.06
CA ILE A 407 -1.43 -14.63 -7.02
C ILE A 407 -0.20 -14.63 -7.94
N SER A 408 0.18 -13.44 -8.43
CA SER A 408 1.40 -13.25 -9.20
C SER A 408 2.65 -13.72 -8.44
N ALA A 409 2.77 -13.38 -7.14
CA ALA A 409 3.90 -13.79 -6.31
C ALA A 409 3.96 -15.32 -6.11
N ALA A 410 2.82 -15.97 -5.89
CA ALA A 410 2.75 -17.44 -5.78
C ALA A 410 3.19 -18.13 -7.08
N VAL A 411 2.66 -17.68 -8.22
CA VAL A 411 3.02 -18.19 -9.54
C VAL A 411 4.51 -17.96 -9.82
N THR A 412 5.03 -16.78 -9.47
CA THR A 412 6.45 -16.45 -9.64
C THR A 412 7.34 -17.39 -8.81
N GLY A 413 7.00 -17.63 -7.54
CA GLY A 413 7.73 -18.55 -6.68
C GLY A 413 7.78 -19.97 -7.26
N TRP A 414 6.68 -20.43 -7.88
CA TRP A 414 6.66 -21.71 -8.59
C TRP A 414 7.52 -21.69 -9.86
N VAL A 415 7.39 -20.66 -10.71
CA VAL A 415 8.15 -20.51 -11.96
C VAL A 415 9.65 -20.50 -11.71
N MET A 416 10.09 -19.85 -10.62
CA MET A 416 11.49 -19.80 -10.20
C MET A 416 12.11 -21.16 -9.82
N LYS A 417 11.33 -22.24 -9.74
CA LYS A 417 11.90 -23.60 -9.64
C LYS A 417 12.50 -24.08 -10.96
N SER A 418 12.09 -23.49 -12.07
CA SER A 418 12.45 -23.93 -13.42
C SER A 418 13.31 -22.92 -14.19
N ILE A 419 13.35 -21.66 -13.76
CA ILE A 419 14.10 -20.60 -14.42
C ILE A 419 15.03 -19.89 -13.45
N THR A 420 16.10 -19.31 -13.96
CA THR A 420 17.03 -18.50 -13.17
C THR A 420 16.44 -17.12 -12.86
N LEU A 421 17.02 -16.46 -11.86
CA LEU A 421 16.65 -15.09 -11.51
C LEU A 421 16.83 -14.12 -12.70
N THR A 422 17.93 -14.27 -13.45
CA THR A 422 18.19 -13.49 -14.67
C THR A 422 17.13 -13.70 -15.73
N GLN A 423 16.73 -14.96 -15.96
CA GLN A 423 15.65 -15.29 -16.89
C GLN A 423 14.31 -14.70 -16.44
N LEU A 424 14.02 -14.71 -15.13
CA LEU A 424 12.80 -14.12 -14.59
C LEU A 424 12.75 -12.61 -14.82
N PHE A 425 13.82 -11.88 -14.52
CA PHE A 425 13.89 -10.43 -14.76
C PHE A 425 13.77 -10.09 -16.25
N ALA A 426 14.50 -10.81 -17.10
CA ALA A 426 14.44 -10.63 -18.55
C ALA A 426 13.04 -10.92 -19.10
N ALA A 427 12.41 -12.03 -18.68
CA ALA A 427 11.06 -12.42 -19.11
C ALA A 427 10.00 -11.44 -18.59
N SER A 428 10.10 -10.96 -17.35
CA SER A 428 9.15 -10.00 -16.78
C SER A 428 9.26 -8.64 -17.46
N GLY A 429 10.48 -8.14 -17.64
CA GLY A 429 10.73 -6.90 -18.38
C GLY A 429 10.27 -6.99 -19.83
N GLY A 430 10.56 -8.11 -20.50
CA GLY A 430 10.12 -8.38 -21.88
C GLY A 430 8.61 -8.47 -21.99
N THR A 431 7.95 -9.15 -21.05
CA THR A 431 6.50 -9.25 -20.99
C THR A 431 5.87 -7.87 -20.83
N LEU A 432 6.42 -7.00 -19.98
CA LEU A 432 5.90 -5.64 -19.83
C LEU A 432 6.03 -4.81 -21.12
N VAL A 433 7.19 -4.89 -21.81
CA VAL A 433 7.39 -4.23 -23.11
C VAL A 433 6.41 -4.77 -24.16
N VAL A 434 6.22 -6.09 -24.21
CA VAL A 434 5.28 -6.75 -25.14
C VAL A 434 3.84 -6.35 -24.82
N LEU A 435 3.44 -6.33 -23.54
CA LEU A 435 2.11 -5.88 -23.13
C LEU A 435 1.87 -4.41 -23.51
N ALA A 436 2.86 -3.54 -23.33
CA ALA A 436 2.78 -2.15 -23.74
C ALA A 436 2.63 -2.02 -25.27
N ALA A 437 3.39 -2.78 -26.05
CA ALA A 437 3.29 -2.81 -27.51
C ALA A 437 1.95 -3.38 -28.00
N LEU A 438 1.47 -4.48 -27.41
CA LEU A 438 0.17 -5.07 -27.72
C LEU A 438 -0.96 -4.11 -27.38
N ALA A 439 -0.91 -3.44 -26.22
CA ALA A 439 -1.89 -2.42 -25.86
C ALA A 439 -1.86 -1.23 -26.82
N PHE A 440 -0.68 -0.80 -27.30
CA PHE A 440 -0.53 0.26 -28.30
C PHE A 440 -1.22 -0.08 -29.64
N VAL A 441 -1.06 -1.33 -30.10
CA VAL A 441 -1.56 -1.78 -31.41
C VAL A 441 -3.03 -2.19 -31.35
N LEU A 442 -3.41 -3.00 -30.37
CA LEU A 442 -4.67 -3.74 -30.33
C LEU A 442 -5.79 -3.03 -29.57
N THR A 443 -5.50 -1.96 -28.83
CA THR A 443 -6.47 -1.33 -27.93
C THR A 443 -6.56 0.19 -28.16
N PRO A 444 -7.64 0.85 -27.72
CA PRO A 444 -7.76 2.31 -27.83
C PRO A 444 -6.87 3.07 -26.83
N MET A 445 -5.93 2.40 -26.13
CA MET A 445 -5.10 3.00 -25.08
C MET A 445 -4.36 4.26 -25.55
N ARG A 446 -3.84 4.28 -26.79
CA ARG A 446 -3.19 5.47 -27.37
C ARG A 446 -4.09 6.71 -27.48
N ARG A 447 -5.41 6.54 -27.42
CA ARG A 447 -6.41 7.63 -27.51
C ARG A 447 -6.95 8.05 -26.13
N VAL A 448 -6.51 7.42 -25.04
CA VAL A 448 -6.95 7.79 -23.69
C VAL A 448 -6.44 9.19 -23.37
N THR A 449 -7.37 10.13 -23.19
CA THR A 449 -7.06 11.54 -22.92
C THR A 449 -7.41 11.92 -21.49
N ASP A 450 -6.82 13.01 -21.02
CA ASP A 450 -7.10 13.58 -19.69
C ASP A 450 -8.39 14.40 -19.63
N ALA A 451 -9.05 14.63 -20.77
CA ALA A 451 -10.26 15.42 -20.83
C ALA A 451 -11.44 14.62 -20.26
N ALA A 452 -12.23 15.27 -19.40
CA ALA A 452 -13.53 14.73 -18.99
C ALA A 452 -14.37 14.41 -20.24
N PRO A 453 -15.11 13.29 -20.26
CA PRO A 453 -15.98 12.97 -21.38
C PRO A 453 -16.89 14.17 -21.64
N ALA A 454 -16.95 14.63 -22.89
CA ALA A 454 -17.92 15.65 -23.28
C ALA A 454 -19.30 15.16 -22.85
N THR A 455 -19.97 15.91 -21.98
CA THR A 455 -21.35 15.64 -21.55
C THR A 455 -22.19 15.52 -22.82
N ARG A 456 -22.61 14.30 -23.16
CA ARG A 456 -23.58 14.03 -24.21
C ARG A 456 -24.98 14.01 -23.63
#